data_AF-A0A8J7EQN2-F1
#
_entry.id   AF-A0A8J7EQN2-F1
#
_cell.length_a   1.000
_cell.length_b   1.000
_cell.length_c   1.000
_cell.angle_alpha   90.00
_cell.angle_beta   90.00
_cell.angle_gamma   90.00
#
_symmetry.space_group_name_H-M   'P 1'
#
loop_
_entity.id
_entity.type
_entity.pdbx_description
1 polymer ?
#
loop_
_entity_poly.entity_id
_entity_poly.type
_entity_poly.pdbx_seq_one_letter_code
_entity_poly.pdbx_strand_id
1 'polypeptide(L)'
;MLKPYLLSALTTGVLTMALMACQPSTTTPEVVPPATEDPVPTPGEEDTGGDRSAYSEIPVPEGAVGADPTEVALATFGSTEPGEGNFEEEAELVEQTDEQALVILTQTGLADDSVNGMRYYLEFVPEGDQWRLDWAGRQVRCQVDRGSQEWTTDLCS
;
A
#
# COMPACT_ATOMS: atom_id res chain seq x y z
N MET A 1 54.30 25.47 28.81
CA MET A 1 54.28 26.32 30.02
C MET A 1 52.84 26.51 30.44
N LEU A 2 52.51 26.19 31.69
CA LEU A 2 51.41 26.68 32.54
C LEU A 2 50.89 25.53 33.43
N LYS A 3 51.21 25.71 34.70
CA LYS A 3 50.82 24.98 35.91
C LYS A 3 50.94 26.06 37.00
N PRO A 4 50.32 25.90 38.17
CA PRO A 4 48.94 25.61 38.53
C PRO A 4 48.32 26.83 39.28
N TYR A 5 47.07 26.79 39.75
CA TYR A 5 46.71 27.42 41.03
C TYR A 5 45.59 26.64 41.73
N LEU A 6 45.86 26.43 43.02
CA LEU A 6 45.10 25.72 44.05
C LEU A 6 44.24 26.71 44.87
N LEU A 7 43.45 26.12 45.79
CA LEU A 7 42.76 26.65 46.99
C LEU A 7 41.23 26.80 46.82
N SER A 8 40.41 25.87 47.33
CA SER A 8 40.13 25.42 48.71
C SER A 8 39.18 26.33 49.48
N ALA A 9 38.00 25.81 49.83
CA ALA A 9 37.33 26.07 51.10
C ALA A 9 36.34 24.94 51.43
N LEU A 10 36.42 24.46 52.67
CA LEU A 10 35.62 23.39 53.27
C LEU A 10 34.22 23.89 53.65
N THR A 11 33.23 22.98 53.70
CA THR A 11 32.45 22.80 54.94
C THR A 11 31.84 21.39 55.00
N THR A 12 32.00 20.83 56.19
CA THR A 12 31.66 19.50 56.70
C THR A 12 30.14 19.27 56.79
N GLY A 13 29.68 18.04 56.50
CA GLY A 13 28.25 17.70 56.63
C GLY A 13 27.96 16.20 56.62
N VAL A 14 28.31 15.54 57.73
CA VAL A 14 27.72 14.34 58.35
C VAL A 14 27.22 13.17 57.46
N LEU A 15 27.97 12.08 57.63
CA LEU A 15 27.73 10.68 57.37
C LEU A 15 26.36 10.15 57.86
N THR A 16 25.59 9.52 56.98
CA THR A 16 24.66 8.42 57.32
C THR A 16 24.78 7.31 56.27
N MET A 17 25.56 6.28 56.62
CA MET A 17 25.61 5.01 55.88
C MET A 17 24.30 4.26 56.13
N ALA A 18 23.48 4.11 55.10
CA ALA A 18 22.47 3.07 55.04
C ALA A 18 23.05 1.90 54.23
N LEU A 19 23.53 0.88 54.94
CA LEU A 19 23.82 -0.43 54.36
C LEU A 19 22.47 -1.12 54.06
N MET A 20 21.97 -1.00 52.84
CA MET A 20 21.01 -1.97 52.32
C MET A 20 21.79 -3.11 51.68
N ALA A 21 21.71 -4.27 52.30
CA ALA A 21 22.18 -5.53 51.74
C ALA A 21 21.36 -5.85 50.49
N CYS A 22 21.97 -5.73 49.31
CA CYS A 22 21.43 -6.37 48.11
C CYS A 22 21.56 -7.89 48.28
N GLN A 23 20.46 -8.53 48.67
CA GLN A 23 20.32 -9.97 48.49
C GLN A 23 20.34 -10.24 46.97
N PRO A 24 21.13 -11.20 46.47
CA PRO A 24 20.94 -11.67 45.11
C PRO A 24 19.62 -12.46 45.10
N SER A 25 18.54 -11.80 44.68
CA SER A 25 17.37 -12.52 44.22
C SER A 25 17.79 -13.30 42.99
N THR A 26 18.03 -14.60 43.17
CA THR A 26 18.04 -15.58 42.08
C THR A 26 16.62 -15.65 41.54
N THR A 27 16.25 -14.66 40.72
CA THR A 27 15.06 -14.75 39.89
C THR A 27 15.46 -15.61 38.70
N THR A 28 15.04 -16.86 38.74
CA THR A 28 14.85 -17.70 37.56
C THR A 28 14.31 -16.82 36.42
N PRO A 29 14.93 -16.80 35.23
CA PRO A 29 14.33 -16.10 34.11
C PRO A 29 12.99 -16.75 33.83
N GLU A 30 11.91 -16.02 34.14
CA GLU A 30 10.59 -16.32 33.64
C GLU A 30 10.71 -16.27 32.12
N VAL A 31 10.51 -17.42 31.48
CA VAL A 31 10.37 -17.51 30.03
C VAL A 31 9.09 -16.76 29.73
N VAL A 32 9.22 -15.47 29.42
CA VAL A 32 8.14 -14.68 28.84
C VAL A 32 7.79 -15.40 27.53
N PRO A 33 6.59 -16.01 27.42
CA PRO A 33 6.16 -16.51 26.13
C PRO A 33 6.22 -15.32 25.16
N PRO A 34 6.68 -15.50 23.91
CA PRO A 34 6.72 -14.40 22.97
C PRO A 34 5.34 -13.75 22.95
N ALA A 35 5.32 -12.43 23.13
CA ALA A 35 4.12 -11.64 22.90
C ALA A 35 3.57 -12.10 21.55
N THR A 36 2.35 -12.62 21.55
CA THR A 36 1.60 -12.79 20.33
C THR A 36 1.50 -11.41 19.75
N GLU A 37 2.38 -11.09 18.81
CA GLU A 37 2.16 -9.98 17.90
C GLU A 37 0.77 -10.24 17.34
N ASP A 38 -0.18 -9.35 17.65
CA ASP A 38 -1.42 -9.31 16.90
C ASP A 38 -1.00 -9.36 15.42
N PRO A 39 -1.56 -10.26 14.61
CA PRO A 39 -1.21 -10.32 13.21
C PRO A 39 -1.34 -8.90 12.66
N VAL A 40 -0.24 -8.40 12.08
CA VAL A 40 -0.29 -7.22 11.22
C VAL A 40 -1.53 -7.41 10.36
N PRO A 41 -2.49 -6.47 10.33
CA PRO A 41 -3.61 -6.60 9.43
C PRO A 41 -2.99 -6.80 8.06
N THR A 42 -3.17 -7.99 7.50
CA THR A 42 -2.97 -8.22 6.09
C THR A 42 -3.73 -7.07 5.44
N PRO A 43 -3.10 -6.21 4.61
CA PRO A 43 -3.86 -5.32 3.74
C PRO A 43 -4.95 -6.21 3.17
N GLY A 44 -6.20 -5.82 3.44
CA GLY A 44 -7.32 -6.71 3.25
C GLY A 44 -7.22 -7.38 1.90
N GLU A 45 -7.69 -8.61 1.80
CA GLU A 45 -8.30 -9.06 0.56
C GLU A 45 -9.40 -8.03 0.24
N GLU A 46 -9.01 -6.85 -0.26
CA GLU A 46 -9.88 -6.02 -1.06
C GLU A 46 -10.32 -6.98 -2.15
N ASP A 47 -11.63 -7.16 -2.27
CA ASP A 47 -12.25 -7.96 -3.31
C ASP A 47 -11.86 -7.35 -4.66
N THR A 48 -10.66 -7.68 -5.14
CA THR A 48 -10.09 -7.20 -6.39
C THR A 48 -10.81 -7.86 -7.57
N GLY A 49 -11.52 -8.97 -7.34
CA GLY A 49 -12.40 -9.64 -8.29
C GLY A 49 -13.85 -9.16 -8.24
N GLY A 50 -14.10 -7.85 -8.23
CA GLY A 50 -15.46 -7.30 -8.15
C GLY A 50 -16.33 -7.61 -9.39
N ASP A 51 -17.64 -7.71 -9.21
CA ASP A 51 -18.63 -7.82 -10.31
C ASP A 51 -18.71 -6.52 -11.13
N ARG A 52 -19.03 -6.62 -12.44
CA ARG A 52 -19.18 -5.47 -13.37
C ARG A 52 -20.02 -4.32 -12.78
N SER A 53 -21.05 -4.63 -11.99
CA SER A 53 -21.95 -3.64 -11.37
C SER A 53 -21.27 -2.69 -10.39
N ALA A 54 -20.08 -3.03 -9.88
CA ALA A 54 -19.30 -2.16 -9.00
C ALA A 54 -18.53 -1.06 -9.76
N TYR A 55 -18.49 -1.12 -11.09
CA TYR A 55 -17.67 -0.24 -11.93
C TYR A 55 -18.53 0.57 -12.90
N SER A 56 -18.05 1.75 -13.27
CA SER A 56 -18.59 2.49 -14.41
C SER A 56 -18.01 1.92 -15.69
N GLU A 57 -18.85 1.36 -16.55
CA GLU A 57 -18.42 0.87 -17.86
C GLU A 57 -17.80 2.01 -18.69
N ILE A 58 -16.66 1.71 -19.31
CA ILE A 58 -15.95 2.62 -20.21
C ILE A 58 -15.77 1.96 -21.58
N PRO A 59 -15.64 2.74 -22.67
CA PRO A 59 -15.42 2.17 -24.00
C PRO A 59 -14.14 1.35 -24.07
N VAL A 60 -14.23 0.16 -24.66
CA VAL A 60 -13.07 -0.67 -24.99
C VAL A 60 -12.43 -0.13 -26.29
N PRO A 61 -11.14 0.26 -26.27
CA PRO A 61 -10.44 0.70 -27.48
C PRO A 61 -10.34 -0.42 -28.52
N GLU A 62 -10.49 -0.06 -29.80
CA GLU A 62 -10.31 -1.03 -30.90
C GLU A 62 -8.88 -1.57 -30.92
N GLY A 63 -8.73 -2.87 -31.14
CA GLY A 63 -7.41 -3.50 -31.29
C GLY A 63 -6.67 -3.76 -29.97
N ALA A 64 -7.34 -3.68 -28.82
CA ALA A 64 -6.80 -4.12 -27.53
C ALA A 64 -6.68 -5.66 -27.49
N VAL A 65 -5.67 -6.18 -28.19
CA VAL A 65 -5.38 -7.61 -28.37
C VAL A 65 -3.88 -7.87 -28.13
N GLY A 66 -3.53 -8.94 -27.44
CA GLY A 66 -2.14 -9.30 -27.15
C GLY A 66 -1.96 -10.68 -26.55
N ALA A 67 -0.71 -11.13 -26.44
CA ALA A 67 -0.41 -12.46 -25.88
C ALA A 67 -0.59 -12.52 -24.36
N ASP A 68 -0.36 -11.40 -23.66
CA ASP A 68 -0.52 -11.28 -22.21
C ASP A 68 -1.59 -10.22 -21.90
N PRO A 69 -2.67 -10.56 -21.18
CA PRO A 69 -3.74 -9.62 -20.86
C PRO A 69 -3.26 -8.45 -19.97
N THR A 70 -2.24 -8.64 -19.13
CA THR A 70 -1.68 -7.57 -18.30
C THR A 70 -0.90 -6.57 -19.13
N GLU A 71 -0.14 -7.02 -20.14
CA GLU A 71 0.52 -6.13 -21.10
C GLU A 71 -0.50 -5.34 -21.92
N VAL A 72 -1.61 -5.97 -22.35
CA VAL A 72 -2.69 -5.28 -23.05
C VAL A 72 -3.34 -4.24 -22.15
N ALA A 73 -3.60 -4.56 -20.88
CA ALA A 73 -4.15 -3.63 -19.90
C ALA A 73 -3.27 -2.38 -19.73
N LEU A 74 -1.97 -2.56 -19.52
CA LEU A 74 -1.00 -1.47 -19.39
C LEU A 74 -0.89 -0.66 -20.69
N ALA A 75 -0.85 -1.32 -21.85
CA ALA A 75 -0.79 -0.63 -23.14
C ALA A 75 -2.05 0.19 -23.45
N THR A 76 -3.21 -0.25 -22.93
CA THR A 76 -4.51 0.36 -23.21
C THR A 76 -4.87 1.47 -22.23
N PHE A 77 -4.59 1.29 -20.94
CA PHE A 77 -5.03 2.18 -19.87
C PHE A 77 -3.90 2.65 -18.93
N GLY A 78 -2.69 2.11 -19.07
CA GLY A 78 -1.55 2.51 -18.26
C GLY A 78 -1.03 3.90 -18.60
N SER A 79 -0.23 4.48 -17.70
CA SER A 79 0.38 5.79 -17.90
C SER A 79 1.37 5.77 -19.05
N THR A 80 1.24 6.73 -19.97
CA THR A 80 2.22 6.95 -21.05
C THR A 80 3.41 7.80 -20.62
N GLU A 81 3.32 8.45 -19.46
CA GLU A 81 4.34 9.35 -18.94
C GLU A 81 5.11 8.68 -17.79
N PRO A 82 6.41 8.97 -17.64
CA PRO A 82 7.16 8.55 -16.45
C PRO A 82 6.44 9.08 -15.21
N GLY A 83 6.12 8.19 -14.26
CA GLY A 83 5.43 8.57 -13.03
C GLY A 83 6.12 9.73 -12.30
N GLU A 84 5.35 10.74 -11.92
CA GLU A 84 5.85 11.86 -11.11
C GLU A 84 5.48 11.68 -9.63
N GLY A 85 6.34 12.17 -8.74
CA GLY A 85 6.06 12.21 -7.31
C GLY A 85 5.85 10.83 -6.69
N ASN A 86 4.63 10.60 -6.17
CA ASN A 86 4.23 9.35 -5.51
C ASN A 86 3.33 8.49 -6.42
N PHE A 87 3.41 8.67 -7.74
CA PHE A 87 2.64 7.86 -8.67
C PHE A 87 3.08 6.39 -8.61
N GLU A 88 2.10 5.50 -8.48
CA GLU A 88 2.29 4.04 -8.51
C GLU A 88 1.26 3.43 -9.46
N GLU A 89 1.70 2.43 -10.24
CA GLU A 89 0.87 1.69 -11.19
C GLU A 89 1.15 0.20 -11.08
N GLU A 90 0.10 -0.60 -11.03
CA GLU A 90 0.18 -2.06 -10.93
C GLU A 90 -0.95 -2.71 -11.73
N ALA A 91 -0.58 -3.67 -12.59
CA ALA A 91 -1.51 -4.55 -13.28
C ALA A 91 -1.43 -5.95 -12.67
N GLU A 92 -2.54 -6.44 -12.15
CA GLU A 92 -2.65 -7.75 -11.51
C GLU A 92 -3.58 -8.65 -12.32
N LEU A 93 -3.09 -9.84 -12.70
CA LEU A 93 -3.92 -10.91 -13.27
C LEU A 93 -4.64 -11.63 -12.12
N VAL A 94 -5.92 -11.32 -11.91
CA VAL A 94 -6.69 -11.87 -10.79
C VAL A 94 -7.27 -13.25 -11.11
N GLU A 95 -7.58 -13.51 -12.38
CA GLU A 95 -8.05 -14.81 -12.85
C GLU A 95 -7.64 -15.06 -14.30
N GLN A 96 -7.32 -16.31 -14.62
CA GLN A 96 -7.16 -16.76 -16.00
C GLN A 96 -7.63 -18.21 -16.16
N THR A 97 -8.55 -18.42 -17.10
CA THR A 97 -9.06 -19.72 -17.52
C THR A 97 -8.88 -19.88 -19.04
N ASP A 98 -9.41 -20.94 -19.64
CA ASP A 98 -9.39 -21.09 -21.11
C ASP A 98 -10.41 -20.17 -21.81
N GLU A 99 -11.39 -19.63 -21.08
CA GLU A 99 -12.51 -18.86 -21.63
C GLU A 99 -12.45 -17.36 -21.30
N GLN A 100 -11.72 -17.00 -20.24
CA GLN A 100 -11.60 -15.61 -19.79
C GLN A 100 -10.29 -15.34 -19.06
N ALA A 101 -9.87 -14.08 -19.07
CA ALA A 101 -8.88 -13.55 -18.13
C ALA A 101 -9.39 -12.24 -17.53
N LEU A 102 -9.10 -12.02 -16.26
CA LEU A 102 -9.51 -10.84 -15.50
C LEU A 102 -8.26 -10.11 -15.02
N VAL A 103 -8.16 -8.83 -15.33
CA VAL A 103 -7.04 -7.98 -14.90
C VAL A 103 -7.57 -6.77 -14.15
N ILE A 104 -6.93 -6.47 -13.02
CA ILE A 104 -7.08 -5.21 -12.31
C ILE A 104 -5.88 -4.34 -12.59
N LEU A 105 -6.10 -3.15 -13.16
CA LEU A 105 -5.07 -2.12 -13.26
C LEU A 105 -5.37 -1.03 -12.23
N THR A 106 -4.49 -0.84 -11.25
CA THR A 106 -4.61 0.19 -10.24
C THR A 106 -3.53 1.26 -10.45
N GLN A 107 -3.95 2.52 -10.47
CA GLN A 107 -3.09 3.70 -10.52
C GLN A 107 -3.38 4.57 -9.30
N THR A 108 -2.37 4.95 -8.54
CA THR A 108 -2.50 5.82 -7.37
C THR A 108 -1.49 6.96 -7.40
N GLY A 109 -1.71 8.00 -6.60
CA GLY A 109 -0.83 9.17 -6.59
C GLY A 109 -0.93 10.00 -7.86
N LEU A 110 -2.09 9.97 -8.54
CA LEU A 110 -2.34 10.78 -9.73
C LEU A 110 -2.18 12.28 -9.42
N ALA A 111 -1.60 13.01 -10.36
CA ALA A 111 -1.35 14.45 -10.25
C ALA A 111 -2.60 15.33 -10.48
N ASP A 112 -3.77 14.71 -10.61
CA ASP A 112 -5.05 15.40 -10.76
C ASP A 112 -5.47 16.06 -9.44
N ASP A 113 -6.09 17.23 -9.52
CA ASP A 113 -6.43 18.05 -8.36
C ASP A 113 -7.64 17.50 -7.58
N SER A 114 -8.38 16.56 -8.18
CA SER A 114 -9.61 16.00 -7.66
C SER A 114 -9.53 14.47 -7.53
N VAL A 115 -8.85 13.78 -8.45
CA VAL A 115 -8.68 12.32 -8.46
C VAL A 115 -7.31 11.94 -7.91
N ASN A 116 -7.29 11.09 -6.87
CA ASN A 116 -6.06 10.54 -6.30
C ASN A 116 -5.66 9.20 -6.95
N GLY A 117 -6.63 8.40 -7.38
CA GLY A 117 -6.39 7.10 -7.99
C GLY A 117 -7.48 6.67 -8.95
N MET A 118 -7.12 5.79 -9.88
CA MET A 118 -8.01 5.12 -10.83
C MET A 118 -7.79 3.62 -10.74
N ARG A 119 -8.87 2.85 -10.78
CA ARG A 119 -8.84 1.39 -10.83
C ARG A 119 -9.66 0.92 -12.02
N TYR A 120 -9.11 0.03 -12.82
CA TYR A 120 -9.78 -0.57 -13.97
C TYR A 120 -10.00 -2.05 -13.71
N TYR A 121 -11.20 -2.52 -14.04
CA TYR A 121 -11.54 -3.94 -14.10
C TYR A 121 -11.71 -4.31 -15.57
N LEU A 122 -10.88 -5.26 -16.02
CA LEU A 122 -10.71 -5.56 -17.43
C LEU A 122 -10.96 -7.04 -17.66
N GLU A 123 -11.96 -7.33 -18.49
CA GLU A 123 -12.32 -8.70 -18.87
C GLU A 123 -11.84 -8.99 -20.28
N PHE A 124 -11.10 -10.07 -20.42
CA PHE A 124 -10.55 -10.55 -21.67
C PHE A 124 -11.19 -11.87 -22.07
N VAL A 125 -11.34 -12.06 -23.38
CA VAL A 125 -11.77 -13.31 -24.00
C VAL A 125 -10.69 -13.81 -24.97
N PRO A 126 -10.60 -15.14 -25.21
CA PRO A 126 -9.64 -15.68 -26.15
C PRO A 126 -9.97 -15.26 -27.60
N GLU A 127 -8.95 -14.83 -28.33
CA GLU A 127 -8.97 -14.56 -29.77
C GLU A 127 -7.79 -15.31 -30.44
N GLY A 128 -8.03 -16.58 -30.78
CA GLY A 128 -6.96 -17.47 -31.27
C GLY A 128 -5.96 -17.78 -30.17
N ASP A 129 -4.68 -17.50 -30.42
CA ASP A 129 -3.59 -17.65 -29.43
C ASP A 129 -3.35 -16.37 -28.62
N GLN A 130 -4.28 -15.40 -28.69
CA GLN A 130 -4.18 -14.09 -28.05
C GLN A 130 -5.40 -13.83 -27.15
N TRP A 131 -5.30 -12.80 -26.34
CA TRP A 131 -6.36 -12.26 -25.49
C TRP A 131 -6.85 -10.94 -26.08
N ARG A 132 -8.17 -10.81 -26.22
CA ARG A 132 -8.83 -9.56 -26.61
C ARG A 132 -9.59 -8.99 -25.42
N LEU A 133 -9.42 -7.70 -25.15
CA LEU A 133 -10.24 -6.99 -24.18
C LEU A 133 -11.70 -6.95 -24.68
N ASP A 134 -12.62 -7.48 -23.89
CA ASP A 134 -14.06 -7.56 -24.22
C ASP A 134 -14.88 -6.55 -23.43
N TRP A 135 -14.47 -6.26 -22.19
CA TRP A 135 -15.16 -5.32 -21.32
C TRP A 135 -14.17 -4.55 -20.43
N ALA A 136 -14.48 -3.29 -20.16
CA ALA A 136 -13.70 -2.44 -19.27
C ALA A 136 -14.60 -1.60 -18.37
N GLY A 137 -14.30 -1.61 -17.07
CA GLY A 137 -14.95 -0.80 -16.05
C GLY A 137 -13.93 0.03 -15.28
N ARG A 138 -14.38 1.16 -14.73
CA ARG A 138 -13.53 2.07 -13.94
C ARG A 138 -14.18 2.45 -12.61
N GLN A 139 -13.33 2.52 -11.59
CA GLN A 139 -13.56 3.22 -10.33
C GLN A 139 -12.54 4.33 -10.15
N VAL A 140 -12.87 5.31 -9.32
CA VAL A 140 -11.99 6.40 -8.92
C VAL A 140 -11.89 6.45 -7.40
N ARG A 141 -10.78 6.98 -6.92
CA ARG A 141 -10.57 7.38 -5.53
C ARG A 141 -10.20 8.85 -5.53
N CYS A 142 -10.93 9.68 -4.79
CA CYS A 142 -10.75 11.13 -4.82
C CYS A 142 -9.64 11.59 -3.87
N GLN A 143 -9.12 12.79 -4.11
CA GLN A 143 -8.29 13.51 -3.16
C GLN A 143 -9.10 13.85 -1.89
N VAL A 144 -8.38 14.15 -0.81
CA VAL A 144 -9.00 14.60 0.45
C VAL A 144 -9.87 15.83 0.19
N ASP A 145 -11.08 15.83 0.75
CA ASP A 145 -12.11 16.87 0.58
C ASP A 145 -12.66 17.05 -0.85
N ARG A 146 -12.39 16.09 -1.76
CA ARG A 146 -12.86 16.11 -3.16
C ARG A 146 -13.81 14.96 -3.52
N GLY A 147 -14.41 14.33 -2.50
CA GLY A 147 -15.32 13.19 -2.66
C GLY A 147 -14.91 11.98 -1.84
N SER A 148 -15.30 10.79 -2.32
CA SER A 148 -14.98 9.52 -1.65
C SER A 148 -13.49 9.22 -1.68
N GLN A 149 -12.94 8.91 -0.51
CA GLN A 149 -11.57 8.38 -0.39
C GLN A 149 -11.52 6.84 -0.49
N GLU A 150 -12.67 6.19 -0.65
CA GLU A 150 -12.79 4.79 -1.04
C GLU A 150 -13.05 4.68 -2.55
N TRP A 151 -12.77 3.51 -3.13
CA TRP A 151 -13.07 3.24 -4.54
C TRP A 151 -14.57 3.37 -4.82
N THR A 152 -14.92 4.24 -5.78
CA THR A 152 -16.31 4.53 -6.13
C THR A 152 -16.47 4.77 -7.63
N THR A 153 -17.72 4.78 -8.08
CA THR A 153 -18.12 5.25 -9.42
C THR A 153 -18.62 6.69 -9.41
N ASP A 154 -18.78 7.29 -8.23
CA ASP A 154 -19.15 8.70 -8.09
C ASP A 154 -18.03 9.61 -8.61
N LEU A 155 -18.43 10.78 -9.11
CA LEU A 155 -17.49 11.80 -9.55
C LEU A 155 -16.80 12.46 -8.36
N CYS A 156 -15.49 12.73 -8.50
CA CYS A 156 -14.80 13.66 -7.63
C CYS A 156 -15.24 15.10 -7.90
N SER A 157 -15.22 15.95 -6.87
CA SER A 157 -15.73 17.33 -6.87
C SER A 157 -14.68 18.38 -6.59
#